data_AF-A0A9P0PAS6-F1
#
_entry.id   AF-A0A9P0PAS6-F1
#
_cell.length_a   1.000
_cell.length_b   1.000
_cell.length_c   1.000
_cell.angle_alpha   90.00
_cell.angle_beta   90.00
_cell.angle_gamma   90.00
#
_symmetry.space_group_name_H-M   'P 1'
#
loop_
_entity.id
_entity.type
_entity.pdbx_description
1 polymer ?
#
loop_
_entity_poly.entity_id
_entity_poly.type
_entity_poly.pdbx_seq_one_letter_code
_entity_poly.pdbx_strand_id
1 'polypeptide(L)'
;MALTTSLLLDTAILLTIIIFLLYKFYTRNNNFFKKRAVKHIPPTPFLGNFVEVLFLNKHSAVWIKDLYDKFGDVPYFGVYIFDVPYLVIKSPEIIKNIVVKDFQHFVDRTMASARHDAVQTNMMFFQKGEEWKATRSKMSPVFTSGKLKAMCPMLVANSFRLVEYIKSRHQKIDLEDMSSKYVAEGIFRVFFGMEAHLMDETNKEFAELLIKTQHPSLKIAISIFCYLYQHRFVDWFKLTFGDPKLRSYCVEAFREALKARENSTFRVNDLIDIINDLKKTKEFKDTFEFE
;
A
#
# COMPACT_ATOMS: atom_id res chain seq x y z
N MET A 1 5.67 -27.37 -38.58
CA MET A 1 5.02 -27.72 -39.87
C MET A 1 4.09 -26.57 -40.21
N ALA A 2 4.25 -25.94 -41.38
CA ALA A 2 3.36 -24.87 -41.82
C ALA A 2 1.93 -25.43 -41.97
N LEU A 3 0.91 -24.69 -41.54
CA LEU A 3 -0.50 -25.08 -41.64
C LEU A 3 -1.00 -24.98 -43.09
N THR A 4 -0.38 -24.10 -43.89
CA THR A 4 -0.67 -23.87 -45.30
C THR A 4 0.62 -23.64 -46.09
N THR A 5 0.50 -23.46 -47.42
CA THR A 5 1.63 -23.15 -48.30
C THR A 5 2.10 -21.69 -48.22
N SER A 6 1.37 -20.82 -47.50
CA SER A 6 1.69 -19.40 -47.36
C SER A 6 1.96 -19.04 -45.91
N LEU A 7 3.19 -18.61 -45.62
CA LEU A 7 3.59 -18.13 -44.29
C LEU A 7 2.73 -16.95 -43.80
N LEU A 8 2.26 -16.10 -44.73
CA LEU A 8 1.36 -14.98 -44.39
C LEU A 8 -0.02 -15.48 -43.93
N LEU A 9 -0.53 -16.54 -44.54
CA LEU A 9 -1.82 -17.11 -44.15
C LEU A 9 -1.71 -17.81 -42.78
N ASP A 10 -0.61 -18.55 -42.56
CA ASP A 10 -0.35 -19.21 -41.28
C ASP A 10 -0.20 -18.23 -40.12
N THR A 11 0.51 -17.12 -40.35
CA THR A 11 0.66 -16.05 -39.34
C THR A 11 -0.68 -15.36 -39.05
N ALA A 12 -1.50 -15.09 -40.06
CA ALA A 12 -2.85 -14.53 -39.87
C ALA A 12 -3.79 -15.48 -39.10
N ILE A 13 -3.76 -16.78 -39.40
CA ILE A 13 -4.54 -17.81 -38.69
C ILE A 13 -4.10 -17.85 -37.22
N LEU A 14 -2.79 -17.93 -36.96
CA LEU A 14 -2.25 -17.98 -35.61
C LEU A 14 -2.65 -16.73 -34.80
N LEU A 15 -2.49 -15.53 -35.37
CA LEU A 15 -2.90 -14.28 -34.72
C LEU A 15 -4.40 -14.27 -34.41
N THR A 16 -5.23 -14.73 -35.34
CA THR A 16 -6.69 -14.80 -35.14
C THR A 16 -7.05 -15.74 -33.99
N ILE A 17 -6.42 -16.92 -33.93
CA ILE A 17 -6.60 -17.88 -32.83
C ILE A 17 -6.17 -17.26 -31.50
N ILE A 18 -5.00 -16.60 -31.46
CA ILE A 18 -4.51 -15.92 -30.26
C ILE A 18 -5.50 -14.85 -29.80
N ILE A 19 -5.97 -13.97 -30.70
CA ILE A 19 -6.94 -12.92 -30.39
C ILE A 19 -8.25 -13.52 -29.86
N PHE A 20 -8.75 -14.59 -30.49
CA PHE A 20 -9.96 -15.27 -30.03
C PHE A 20 -9.80 -15.89 -28.64
N LEU A 21 -8.68 -16.57 -28.37
CA LEU A 21 -8.38 -17.14 -27.06
C LEU A 21 -8.23 -16.05 -26.00
N LEU A 22 -7.54 -14.95 -26.31
CA LEU A 22 -7.45 -13.79 -25.44
C LEU A 22 -8.83 -13.20 -25.15
N TYR A 23 -9.66 -12.98 -26.18
CA TYR A 23 -11.02 -12.50 -26.01
C TYR A 23 -11.83 -13.41 -25.09
N LYS A 24 -11.80 -14.73 -25.30
CA LYS A 24 -12.50 -15.70 -24.43
C LYS A 24 -11.95 -15.69 -23.01
N PHE A 25 -10.64 -15.61 -22.82
CA PHE A 25 -10.01 -15.55 -21.51
C PHE A 25 -10.45 -14.30 -20.73
N TYR A 26 -10.39 -13.11 -21.35
CA TYR A 26 -10.74 -11.86 -20.68
C TYR A 26 -12.25 -11.66 -20.50
N THR A 27 -13.09 -12.28 -21.33
CA THR A 27 -14.57 -12.17 -21.21
C THR A 27 -15.22 -13.29 -20.40
N ARG A 28 -14.45 -14.27 -19.90
CA ARG A 28 -14.97 -15.45 -19.18
C ARG A 28 -15.86 -15.11 -17.98
N ASN A 29 -15.58 -13.99 -17.31
CA ASN A 29 -16.26 -13.56 -16.10
C ASN A 29 -17.34 -12.49 -16.33
N ASN A 30 -17.56 -12.03 -17.57
CA ASN A 30 -18.46 -10.91 -17.86
C ASN A 30 -19.92 -11.15 -17.44
N ASN A 31 -20.31 -12.42 -17.26
CA ASN A 31 -21.64 -12.79 -16.81
C ASN A 31 -21.71 -13.12 -15.30
N PHE A 32 -20.63 -12.90 -14.53
CA PHE A 32 -20.54 -13.29 -13.12
C PHE A 32 -21.66 -12.70 -12.26
N PHE A 33 -21.90 -11.39 -12.35
CA PHE A 33 -22.96 -10.70 -11.60
C PHE A 33 -24.34 -10.93 -12.22
N LYS A 34 -24.44 -10.99 -13.55
CA LYS A 34 -25.68 -11.30 -14.27
C LYS A 34 -26.27 -12.65 -13.81
N LYS A 35 -25.44 -13.69 -13.73
CA LYS A 35 -25.83 -15.04 -13.26
C LYS A 35 -26.30 -15.06 -11.79
N ARG A 36 -25.93 -14.05 -10.99
CA ARG A 36 -26.25 -13.93 -9.57
C ARG A 36 -27.32 -12.88 -9.27
N ALA A 37 -27.96 -12.34 -10.31
CA ALA A 37 -28.94 -11.25 -10.20
C ALA A 37 -28.43 -10.01 -9.41
N VAL A 38 -27.11 -9.75 -9.45
CA VAL A 38 -26.50 -8.58 -8.82
C VAL A 38 -26.52 -7.42 -9.82
N LYS A 39 -27.02 -6.26 -9.40
CA LYS A 39 -26.94 -5.02 -10.18
C LYS A 39 -25.47 -4.68 -10.44
N HIS A 40 -25.10 -4.44 -11.69
CA HIS A 40 -23.72 -4.20 -12.08
C HIS A 40 -23.63 -3.35 -13.34
N ILE A 41 -22.45 -2.80 -13.61
CA ILE A 41 -22.16 -2.19 -14.91
C ILE A 41 -21.63 -3.28 -15.85
N PRO A 42 -22.20 -3.44 -17.06
CA PRO A 42 -21.64 -4.34 -18.06
C PRO A 42 -20.16 -3.98 -18.33
N PRO A 43 -19.24 -4.95 -18.29
CA PRO A 43 -17.83 -4.69 -18.54
C PRO A 43 -17.57 -4.38 -20.02
N THR A 44 -16.68 -3.42 -20.30
CA THR A 44 -16.05 -3.34 -21.62
C THR A 44 -15.08 -4.52 -21.77
N PRO A 45 -14.94 -5.12 -22.98
CA PRO A 45 -13.97 -6.18 -23.20
C PRO A 45 -12.56 -5.76 -22.77
N PHE A 46 -11.81 -6.69 -22.14
CA PHE A 46 -10.44 -6.53 -21.64
C PHE A 46 -10.25 -5.58 -20.44
N LEU A 47 -10.91 -4.41 -20.42
CA LEU A 47 -10.66 -3.35 -19.43
C LEU A 47 -11.72 -3.24 -18.32
N GLY A 48 -12.88 -3.87 -18.49
CA GLY A 48 -13.96 -3.81 -17.52
C GLY A 48 -14.60 -2.42 -17.43
N ASN A 49 -14.72 -1.88 -16.22
CA ASN A 49 -15.30 -0.56 -15.94
C ASN A 49 -14.24 0.47 -15.51
N PHE A 50 -12.96 0.11 -15.55
CA PHE A 50 -11.86 0.89 -14.96
C PHE A 50 -11.10 1.78 -15.96
N VAL A 51 -11.66 1.97 -17.15
CA VAL A 51 -11.01 2.65 -18.29
C VAL A 51 -10.59 4.08 -17.94
N GLU A 52 -11.48 4.88 -17.37
CA GLU A 52 -11.18 6.28 -17.01
C GLU A 52 -10.06 6.39 -15.98
N VAL A 53 -9.97 5.43 -15.06
CA VAL A 53 -8.93 5.40 -14.03
C VAL A 53 -7.60 4.91 -14.62
N LEU A 54 -7.65 3.89 -15.48
CA LEU A 54 -6.46 3.35 -16.14
C LEU A 54 -5.73 4.40 -16.98
N PHE A 55 -6.48 5.24 -17.71
CA PHE A 55 -5.93 6.31 -18.54
C PHE A 55 -5.67 7.61 -17.78
N LEU A 56 -5.74 7.59 -16.44
CA LEU A 56 -5.53 8.76 -15.57
C LEU A 56 -6.47 9.95 -15.85
N ASN A 57 -7.57 9.71 -16.57
CA ASN A 57 -8.60 10.72 -16.85
C ASN A 57 -9.45 11.01 -15.61
N LYS A 58 -9.51 10.07 -14.67
CA LYS A 58 -10.28 10.19 -13.42
C LYS A 58 -9.58 9.50 -12.26
N HIS A 59 -9.51 10.15 -11.11
CA HIS A 59 -9.00 9.53 -9.89
C HIS A 59 -9.92 8.40 -9.41
N SER A 60 -9.35 7.30 -8.91
CA SER A 60 -10.11 6.11 -8.48
C SER A 60 -11.16 6.40 -7.41
N ALA A 61 -10.87 7.31 -6.48
CA ALA A 61 -11.81 7.74 -5.43
C ALA A 61 -13.02 8.51 -5.99
N VAL A 62 -12.83 9.31 -7.05
CA VAL A 62 -13.94 10.01 -7.72
C VAL A 62 -14.75 9.01 -8.52
N TRP A 63 -14.07 8.11 -9.25
CA TRP A 63 -14.73 7.03 -9.99
C TRP A 63 -15.62 6.15 -9.09
N ILE A 64 -15.13 5.70 -7.92
CA ILE A 64 -15.95 4.90 -7.01
C ILE A 64 -17.11 5.71 -6.42
N LYS A 65 -16.94 7.01 -6.19
CA LYS A 65 -18.01 7.91 -5.75
C LYS A 65 -19.09 8.06 -6.82
N ASP A 66 -18.72 8.33 -8.07
CA ASP A 66 -19.67 8.43 -9.18
C ASP A 66 -20.52 7.15 -9.30
N LEU A 67 -19.88 5.99 -9.14
CA LEU A 67 -20.56 4.71 -9.12
C LEU A 67 -21.48 4.57 -7.91
N TYR A 68 -21.00 4.92 -6.72
CA TYR A 68 -21.79 4.90 -5.50
C TYR A 68 -23.09 5.71 -5.66
N ASP A 69 -22.99 6.92 -6.20
CA ASP A 69 -24.13 7.82 -6.40
C ASP A 69 -25.06 7.28 -7.49
N LYS A 70 -24.51 6.79 -8.60
CA LYS A 70 -25.27 6.24 -9.74
C LYS A 70 -26.17 5.06 -9.36
N PHE A 71 -25.71 4.20 -8.45
CA PHE A 71 -26.45 2.98 -8.10
C PHE A 71 -27.59 3.19 -7.09
N GLY A 72 -27.80 4.42 -6.60
CA GLY A 72 -28.87 4.74 -5.64
C GLY A 72 -28.82 3.87 -4.38
N ASP A 73 -29.94 3.61 -3.71
CA ASP A 73 -29.95 2.98 -2.37
C ASP A 73 -29.78 1.44 -2.36
N VAL A 74 -29.12 0.87 -3.36
CA VAL A 74 -28.82 -0.56 -3.36
C VAL A 74 -27.76 -0.89 -2.31
N PRO A 75 -27.87 -2.02 -1.59
CA PRO A 75 -26.93 -2.37 -0.51
C PRO A 75 -25.53 -2.73 -1.03
N TYR A 76 -25.42 -3.13 -2.30
CA TYR A 76 -24.17 -3.43 -3.00
C TYR A 76 -24.40 -3.45 -4.51
N PHE A 77 -23.31 -3.34 -5.27
CA PHE A 77 -23.34 -3.48 -6.73
C PHE A 77 -22.02 -4.07 -7.25
N GLY A 78 -22.06 -4.65 -8.44
CA GLY A 78 -20.90 -5.26 -9.09
C GLY A 78 -20.22 -4.31 -10.07
N VAL A 79 -18.90 -4.35 -10.10
CA VAL A 79 -18.06 -3.73 -11.13
C VAL A 79 -16.98 -4.70 -11.57
N TYR A 80 -16.38 -4.44 -12.71
CA TYR A 80 -15.28 -5.23 -13.25
C TYR A 80 -14.04 -4.36 -13.35
N ILE A 81 -12.92 -4.84 -12.81
CA ILE A 81 -11.60 -4.26 -13.07
C ILE A 81 -10.84 -5.33 -13.86
N PHE A 82 -10.58 -5.06 -15.14
CA PHE A 82 -10.18 -6.09 -16.11
C PHE A 82 -11.18 -7.26 -16.15
N ASP A 83 -10.71 -8.51 -16.07
CA ASP A 83 -11.55 -9.72 -16.05
C ASP A 83 -12.00 -10.13 -14.64
N VAL A 84 -11.71 -9.33 -13.61
CA VAL A 84 -11.99 -9.66 -12.22
C VAL A 84 -13.26 -8.95 -11.74
N PRO A 85 -14.28 -9.69 -11.25
CA PRO A 85 -15.48 -9.10 -10.66
C PRO A 85 -15.18 -8.58 -9.24
N TYR A 86 -15.50 -7.32 -8.98
CA TYR A 86 -15.43 -6.67 -7.67
C TYR A 86 -16.83 -6.31 -7.19
N LEU A 87 -17.14 -6.67 -5.94
CA LEU A 87 -18.40 -6.31 -5.30
C LEU A 87 -18.18 -5.08 -4.43
N VAL A 88 -18.85 -3.98 -4.77
CA VAL A 88 -18.82 -2.74 -3.99
C VAL A 88 -19.94 -2.80 -2.97
N ILE A 89 -19.60 -2.73 -1.70
CA ILE A 89 -20.56 -2.79 -0.58
C ILE A 89 -20.90 -1.38 -0.14
N LYS A 90 -22.21 -1.09 -0.03
CA LYS A 90 -22.75 0.19 0.44
C LYS A 90 -23.43 0.10 1.81
N SER A 91 -24.10 -1.03 2.08
CA SER A 91 -24.85 -1.21 3.33
C SER A 91 -23.91 -1.29 4.54
N PRO A 92 -24.09 -0.43 5.57
CA PRO A 92 -23.32 -0.48 6.80
C PRO A 92 -23.43 -1.82 7.53
N GLU A 93 -24.58 -2.48 7.44
CA GLU A 93 -24.78 -3.79 8.07
C GLU A 93 -23.90 -4.86 7.41
N ILE A 94 -23.85 -4.88 6.07
CA ILE A 94 -23.01 -5.82 5.33
C ILE A 94 -21.52 -5.52 5.57
N ILE A 95 -21.15 -4.23 5.59
CA ILE A 95 -19.77 -3.82 5.94
C ILE A 95 -19.42 -4.34 7.34
N LYS A 96 -20.29 -4.15 8.33
CA LYS A 96 -20.08 -4.65 9.70
C LYS A 96 -19.92 -6.18 9.73
N ASN A 97 -20.72 -6.91 8.95
CA ASN A 97 -20.57 -8.36 8.86
C ASN A 97 -19.19 -8.71 8.29
N ILE A 98 -18.78 -8.12 7.17
CA ILE A 98 -17.48 -8.38 6.51
C ILE A 98 -16.29 -8.03 7.42
N VAL A 99 -16.29 -6.85 8.04
CA VAL A 99 -15.11 -6.33 8.76
C VAL A 99 -15.07 -6.72 10.23
N VAL A 100 -16.17 -7.25 10.79
CA VAL A 100 -16.26 -7.63 12.21
C VAL A 100 -16.74 -9.07 12.38
N LYS A 101 -18.00 -9.37 12.04
CA LYS A 101 -18.62 -10.66 12.42
C LYS A 101 -18.01 -11.85 11.68
N ASP A 102 -17.80 -11.69 10.38
CA ASP A 102 -17.37 -12.71 9.44
C ASP A 102 -15.93 -12.46 8.97
N PHE A 103 -15.16 -11.64 9.69
CA PHE A 103 -13.81 -11.21 9.31
C PHE A 103 -12.87 -12.36 8.96
N GLN A 104 -13.03 -13.52 9.61
CA GLN A 104 -12.27 -14.73 9.32
C GLN A 104 -12.37 -15.23 7.86
N HIS A 105 -13.41 -14.82 7.12
CA HIS A 105 -13.58 -15.11 5.70
C HIS A 105 -12.98 -14.02 4.79
N PHE A 106 -12.61 -12.85 5.34
CA PHE A 106 -12.16 -11.65 4.62
C PHE A 106 -10.84 -11.09 5.18
N VAL A 107 -9.97 -11.98 5.66
CA VAL A 107 -8.69 -11.59 6.30
C VAL A 107 -7.76 -10.87 5.31
N ASP A 108 -7.72 -11.35 4.07
CA ASP A 108 -6.74 -10.94 3.09
C ASP A 108 -7.13 -9.67 2.34
N ARG A 109 -6.14 -8.80 2.14
CA ARG A 109 -6.25 -7.64 1.26
C ARG A 109 -5.92 -8.04 -0.19
N THR A 110 -6.48 -7.31 -1.13
CA THR A 110 -6.32 -7.55 -2.58
C THR A 110 -4.98 -7.06 -3.13
N MET A 111 -3.98 -6.78 -2.30
CA MET A 111 -2.66 -6.34 -2.74
C MET A 111 -1.76 -7.53 -3.14
N ALA A 112 -0.89 -7.33 -4.12
CA ALA A 112 0.12 -8.32 -4.49
C ALA A 112 1.20 -8.44 -3.40
N SER A 113 1.61 -9.67 -3.09
CA SER A 113 2.79 -9.93 -2.27
C SER A 113 3.95 -10.31 -3.20
N ALA A 114 5.03 -9.55 -3.14
CA ALA A 114 6.14 -9.64 -4.09
C ALA A 114 7.19 -10.64 -3.65
N ARG A 115 7.16 -11.86 -4.20
CA ARG A 115 8.00 -12.98 -3.71
C ARG A 115 9.51 -12.74 -3.83
N HIS A 116 9.90 -11.81 -4.68
CA HIS A 116 11.29 -11.44 -4.93
C HIS A 116 11.82 -10.37 -3.95
N ASP A 117 10.98 -9.79 -3.09
CA ASP A 117 11.33 -8.66 -2.22
C ASP A 117 10.98 -8.97 -0.75
N ALA A 118 11.99 -9.44 -0.01
CA ALA A 118 11.81 -9.87 1.38
C ALA A 118 11.33 -8.76 2.32
N VAL A 119 11.81 -7.52 2.11
CA VAL A 119 11.37 -6.38 2.92
C VAL A 119 9.88 -6.17 2.73
N GLN A 120 9.42 -6.24 1.48
CA GLN A 120 8.03 -6.02 1.16
C GLN A 120 7.12 -7.17 1.60
N THR A 121 7.51 -8.43 1.41
CA THR A 121 6.71 -9.58 1.87
C THR A 121 6.51 -9.57 3.38
N ASN A 122 7.48 -9.04 4.12
CA ASN A 122 7.43 -8.91 5.58
C ASN A 122 6.69 -7.67 6.08
N MET A 123 6.29 -6.74 5.20
CA MET A 123 5.39 -5.66 5.58
C MET A 123 3.98 -6.21 5.78
N MET A 124 3.41 -5.99 6.97
CA MET A 124 2.07 -6.43 7.35
C MET A 124 0.97 -6.02 6.34
N PHE A 125 1.20 -4.96 5.56
CA PHE A 125 0.26 -4.53 4.55
C PHE A 125 0.08 -5.53 3.39
N PHE A 126 1.12 -6.32 3.06
CA PHE A 126 1.14 -7.30 1.97
C PHE A 126 1.00 -8.75 2.44
N GLN A 127 1.17 -9.01 3.74
CA GLN A 127 0.99 -10.32 4.34
C GLN A 127 -0.47 -10.78 4.28
N LYS A 128 -0.66 -12.11 4.30
CA LYS A 128 -1.97 -12.77 4.17
C LYS A 128 -2.18 -13.79 5.29
N GLY A 129 -3.43 -14.06 5.61
CA GLY A 129 -3.85 -15.12 6.53
C GLY A 129 -3.11 -15.09 7.87
N GLU A 130 -2.53 -16.24 8.24
CA GLU A 130 -1.85 -16.43 9.51
C GLU A 130 -0.56 -15.62 9.66
N GLU A 131 0.17 -15.37 8.57
CA GLU A 131 1.38 -14.51 8.61
C GLU A 131 1.01 -13.09 9.07
N TRP A 132 -0.06 -12.54 8.47
CA TRP A 132 -0.58 -11.24 8.86
C TRP A 132 -1.05 -11.23 10.33
N LYS A 133 -1.81 -12.25 10.76
CA LYS A 133 -2.30 -12.37 12.14
C LYS A 133 -1.13 -12.42 13.14
N ALA A 134 -0.12 -13.23 12.84
CA ALA A 134 1.06 -13.39 13.68
C ALA A 134 1.82 -12.05 13.80
N THR A 135 2.13 -11.39 12.69
CA THR A 135 2.84 -10.09 12.71
C THR A 135 2.00 -9.03 13.42
N ARG A 136 0.68 -8.99 13.18
CA ARG A 136 -0.22 -8.03 13.85
C ARG A 136 -0.26 -8.24 15.35
N SER A 137 -0.35 -9.49 15.82
CA SER A 137 -0.34 -9.81 17.24
C SER A 137 0.93 -9.32 17.93
N LYS A 138 2.09 -9.48 17.27
CA LYS A 138 3.39 -9.03 17.77
C LYS A 138 3.54 -7.51 17.81
N MET A 139 2.98 -6.80 16.83
CA MET A 139 3.09 -5.34 16.72
C MET A 139 2.06 -4.59 17.57
N SER A 140 0.92 -5.19 17.89
CA SER A 140 -0.16 -4.52 18.64
C SER A 140 0.28 -3.98 20.03
N PRO A 141 1.11 -4.68 20.83
CA PRO A 141 1.60 -4.18 22.13
C PRO A 141 2.38 -2.86 22.07
N VAL A 142 2.96 -2.53 20.92
CA VAL A 142 3.67 -1.26 20.70
C VAL A 142 2.73 -0.06 20.82
N PHE A 143 1.45 -0.23 20.45
CA PHE A 143 0.47 0.85 20.35
C PHE A 143 -0.50 0.89 21.54
N THR A 144 -0.12 0.34 22.69
CA THR A 144 -0.92 0.47 23.92
C THR A 144 -0.99 1.93 24.36
N SER A 145 -2.06 2.31 25.08
CA SER A 145 -2.26 3.69 25.55
C SER A 145 -1.08 4.23 26.37
N GLY A 146 -0.42 3.37 27.16
CA GLY A 146 0.77 3.74 27.93
C GLY A 146 1.97 4.07 27.03
N LYS A 147 2.24 3.24 26.01
CA LYS A 147 3.32 3.48 25.05
C LYS A 147 3.04 4.69 24.16
N LEU A 148 1.81 4.87 23.70
CA LEU A 148 1.39 6.07 22.97
C LEU A 148 1.59 7.34 23.81
N LYS A 149 1.21 7.31 25.09
CA LYS A 149 1.42 8.45 26.01
C LYS A 149 2.91 8.75 26.20
N ALA A 150 3.77 7.73 26.22
CA ALA A 150 5.22 7.92 26.29
C ALA A 150 5.81 8.56 25.02
N MET A 151 5.19 8.35 23.85
CA MET A 151 5.60 8.96 22.57
C MET A 151 5.12 10.41 22.42
N CYS A 152 4.03 10.81 23.09
CA CYS A 152 3.42 12.14 22.95
C CYS A 152 4.42 13.31 23.13
N PRO A 153 5.33 13.33 24.11
CA PRO A 153 6.29 14.42 24.27
C PRO A 153 7.15 14.66 23.03
N MET A 154 7.51 13.61 22.29
CA MET A 154 8.28 13.74 21.05
C MET A 154 7.49 14.46 19.95
N LEU A 155 6.20 14.16 19.84
CA LEU A 155 5.29 14.81 18.89
C LEU A 155 5.03 16.28 19.26
N VAL A 156 4.92 16.57 20.56
CA VAL A 156 4.80 17.95 21.07
C VAL A 156 6.07 18.76 20.76
N ALA A 157 7.26 18.18 20.99
CA ALA A 157 8.52 18.83 20.62
C ALA A 157 8.59 19.12 19.11
N ASN A 158 8.16 18.18 18.27
CA ASN A 158 8.07 18.38 16.82
C ASN A 158 7.08 19.50 16.45
N SER A 159 5.98 19.64 17.19
CA SER A 159 5.00 20.71 16.97
C SER A 159 5.60 22.09 17.26
N PHE A 160 6.44 22.24 18.29
CA PHE A 160 7.16 23.48 18.54
C PHE A 160 8.14 23.81 17.41
N ARG A 161 8.86 22.81 16.88
CA ARG A 161 9.73 23.01 15.70
C ARG A 161 8.95 23.48 14.47
N LEU A 162 7.76 22.92 14.24
CA LEU A 162 6.86 23.38 13.18
C LEU A 162 6.47 24.86 13.35
N VAL A 163 6.13 25.27 14.58
CA VAL A 163 5.80 26.68 14.86
C VAL A 163 6.98 27.61 14.54
N GLU A 164 8.21 27.24 14.92
CA GLU A 164 9.40 28.02 14.59
C GLU A 164 9.73 28.01 13.10
N TYR A 165 9.52 26.88 12.41
CA TYR A 165 9.63 26.80 10.95
C TYR A 165 8.65 27.75 10.26
N ILE A 166 7.41 27.84 10.74
CA ILE A 166 6.40 28.77 10.20
C ILE A 166 6.81 30.22 10.47
N LYS A 167 7.22 30.55 11.70
CA LYS A 167 7.61 31.93 12.07
C LYS A 167 8.83 32.43 11.30
N SER A 168 9.80 31.56 11.03
CA SER A 168 11.02 31.92 10.30
C SER A 168 10.78 32.22 8.82
N ARG A 169 9.61 31.84 8.27
CA ARG A 169 9.23 32.11 6.89
C ARG A 169 8.33 33.34 6.80
N HIS A 170 8.85 34.40 6.19
CA HIS A 170 8.09 35.62 5.88
C HIS A 170 7.36 35.56 4.52
N GLN A 171 7.22 34.37 3.94
CA GLN A 171 6.66 34.15 2.61
C GLN A 171 5.54 33.10 2.64
N LYS A 172 4.86 32.91 1.50
CA LYS A 172 3.87 31.85 1.33
C LYS A 172 4.48 30.49 1.68
N ILE A 173 3.78 29.71 2.49
CA ILE A 173 4.18 28.36 2.88
C ILE A 173 3.39 27.36 2.04
N ASP A 174 4.10 26.40 1.45
CA ASP A 174 3.50 25.23 0.84
C ASP A 174 3.01 24.29 1.96
N LEU A 175 1.68 24.13 2.06
CA LEU A 175 1.06 23.32 3.11
C LEU A 175 1.31 21.83 2.93
N GLU A 176 1.47 21.35 1.69
CA GLU A 176 1.74 19.94 1.42
C GLU A 176 3.16 19.59 1.86
N ASP A 177 4.15 20.37 1.41
CA ASP A 177 5.55 20.24 1.82
C ASP A 177 5.71 20.31 3.35
N MET A 178 5.13 21.34 3.96
CA MET A 178 5.20 21.54 5.41
C MET A 178 4.56 20.38 6.18
N SER A 179 3.38 19.93 5.77
CA SER A 179 2.67 18.83 6.45
C SER A 179 3.42 17.52 6.30
N SER A 180 3.98 17.24 5.12
CA SER A 180 4.78 16.05 4.88
C SER A 180 6.05 16.02 5.72
N LYS A 181 6.78 17.14 5.80
CA LYS A 181 7.94 17.26 6.69
C LYS A 181 7.58 17.06 8.15
N TYR A 182 6.50 17.66 8.62
CA TYR A 182 6.03 17.50 9.99
C TYR A 182 5.69 16.05 10.34
N VAL A 183 4.91 15.38 9.49
CA VAL A 183 4.52 13.98 9.70
C VAL A 183 5.74 13.06 9.63
N ALA A 184 6.60 13.24 8.63
CA ALA A 184 7.80 12.43 8.48
C ALA A 184 8.77 12.62 9.65
N GLU A 185 9.00 13.84 10.11
CA GLU A 185 9.85 14.11 11.29
C GLU A 185 9.28 13.41 12.53
N GLY A 186 7.96 13.44 12.71
CA GLY A 186 7.29 12.72 13.80
C GLY A 186 7.49 11.21 13.71
N ILE A 187 7.42 10.64 12.51
CA ILE A 187 7.69 9.22 12.26
C ILE A 187 9.14 8.89 12.59
N PHE A 188 10.12 9.64 12.06
CA PHE A 188 11.54 9.40 12.34
C PHE A 188 11.86 9.49 13.82
N ARG A 189 11.29 10.49 14.50
CA ARG A 189 11.49 10.69 15.93
C ARG A 189 10.91 9.56 16.77
N VAL A 190 9.67 9.14 16.48
CA VAL A 190 8.97 8.12 17.29
C VAL A 190 9.35 6.68 16.91
N PHE A 191 9.53 6.38 15.63
CA PHE A 191 9.72 5.01 15.14
C PHE A 191 11.19 4.64 14.95
N PHE A 192 12.03 5.61 14.59
CA PHE A 192 13.45 5.39 14.35
C PHE A 192 14.30 5.93 15.51
N GLY A 193 13.71 6.72 16.41
CA GLY A 193 14.44 7.36 17.50
C GLY A 193 15.45 8.41 17.01
N MET A 194 15.21 8.98 15.83
CA MET A 194 16.14 9.89 15.16
C MET A 194 15.50 11.26 14.94
N GLU A 195 16.30 12.31 15.04
CA GLU A 195 15.91 13.62 14.51
C GLU A 195 16.37 13.68 13.05
N ALA A 196 15.41 13.72 12.13
CA ALA A 196 15.70 13.73 10.69
C ALA A 196 15.96 15.16 10.19
N HIS A 197 15.62 16.19 10.97
CA HIS A 197 15.86 17.59 10.65
C HIS A 197 15.28 18.00 9.28
N LEU A 198 14.10 17.47 8.92
CA LEU A 198 13.47 17.68 7.61
C LEU A 198 12.97 19.10 7.37
N MET A 199 12.82 19.87 8.45
CA MET A 199 12.45 21.30 8.41
C MET A 199 13.68 22.22 8.34
N ASP A 200 14.88 21.66 8.54
CA ASP A 200 16.14 22.41 8.52
C ASP A 200 16.69 22.39 7.09
N GLU A 201 17.39 23.44 6.66
CA GLU A 201 17.94 23.51 5.29
C GLU A 201 19.04 22.48 5.03
N THR A 202 19.61 21.91 6.09
CA THR A 202 20.74 20.97 6.04
C THR A 202 20.39 19.59 5.49
N ASN A 203 19.12 19.16 5.58
CA ASN A 203 18.70 17.82 5.14
C ASN A 203 17.71 17.86 3.97
N LYS A 204 17.92 18.81 3.05
CA LYS A 204 17.04 19.05 1.92
C LYS A 204 16.91 17.85 0.98
N GLU A 205 17.99 17.12 0.71
CA GLU A 205 17.95 15.94 -0.18
C GLU A 205 17.00 14.86 0.36
N PHE A 206 17.05 14.60 1.66
CA PHE A 206 16.20 13.59 2.28
C PHE A 206 14.73 14.03 2.33
N ALA A 207 14.49 15.32 2.64
CA ALA A 207 13.14 15.90 2.56
C ALA A 207 12.58 15.81 1.13
N GLU A 208 13.37 16.13 0.11
CA GLU A 208 12.99 16.02 -1.30
C GLU A 208 12.68 14.57 -1.70
N LEU A 209 13.46 13.59 -1.22
CA LEU A 209 13.21 12.17 -1.46
C LEU A 209 11.87 11.70 -0.87
N LEU A 210 11.52 12.17 0.34
CA LEU A 210 10.24 11.88 0.97
C LEU A 210 9.07 12.53 0.21
N ILE A 211 9.19 13.81 -0.14
CA ILE A 211 8.13 14.55 -0.88
C ILE A 211 7.88 13.92 -2.25
N LYS A 212 8.93 13.42 -2.92
CA LYS A 212 8.81 12.72 -4.21
C LYS A 212 7.91 11.48 -4.14
N THR A 213 7.65 10.92 -2.96
CA THR A 213 6.70 9.82 -2.82
C THR A 213 5.24 10.23 -3.04
N GLN A 214 4.92 11.50 -2.86
CA GLN A 214 3.57 12.07 -3.10
C GLN A 214 3.28 12.24 -4.59
N HIS A 215 4.33 12.48 -5.38
CA HIS A 215 4.27 12.61 -6.83
C HIS A 215 5.14 11.55 -7.49
N PRO A 216 4.70 10.27 -7.44
CA PRO A 216 5.50 9.17 -7.97
C PRO A 216 5.74 9.35 -9.47
N SER A 217 6.96 9.03 -9.90
CA SER A 217 7.26 8.92 -11.33
C SER A 217 6.33 7.92 -12.01
N LEU A 218 6.13 8.04 -13.33
CA LEU A 218 5.29 7.12 -14.09
C LEU A 218 5.66 5.64 -13.88
N LYS A 219 6.97 5.34 -13.76
CA LYS A 219 7.46 3.99 -13.46
C LYS A 219 6.94 3.48 -12.11
N ILE A 220 7.02 4.30 -11.05
CA ILE A 220 6.53 3.94 -9.72
C ILE A 220 5.00 3.85 -9.72
N ALA A 221 4.31 4.75 -10.41
CA ALA A 221 2.86 4.72 -10.55
C ALA A 221 2.37 3.43 -11.24
N ILE A 222 3.03 3.02 -12.33
CA ILE A 222 2.76 1.74 -13.01
C ILE A 222 3.03 0.56 -12.07
N SER A 223 4.12 0.61 -11.29
CA SER A 223 4.42 -0.42 -10.30
C SER A 223 3.29 -0.54 -9.27
N ILE A 224 2.91 0.56 -8.60
CA ILE A 224 1.82 0.62 -7.62
C ILE A 224 0.50 0.11 -8.23
N PHE A 225 0.21 0.50 -9.47
CA PHE A 225 -0.94 0.01 -10.21
C PHE A 225 -0.92 -1.52 -10.35
N CYS A 226 0.22 -2.11 -10.71
CA CYS A 226 0.37 -3.56 -10.80
C CYS A 226 0.18 -4.25 -9.44
N TYR A 227 0.70 -3.65 -8.36
CA TYR A 227 0.47 -4.15 -7.00
C TYR A 227 -1.00 -4.19 -6.61
N LEU A 228 -1.78 -3.18 -7.03
CA LEU A 228 -3.19 -3.08 -6.70
C LEU A 228 -4.07 -3.98 -7.58
N TYR A 229 -3.80 -4.02 -8.89
CA TYR A 229 -4.76 -4.56 -9.87
C TYR A 229 -4.21 -5.66 -10.79
N GLN A 230 -2.89 -5.81 -10.93
CA GLN A 230 -2.25 -6.76 -11.87
C GLN A 230 -1.10 -7.53 -11.20
N HIS A 231 -1.44 -8.34 -10.19
CA HIS A 231 -0.45 -8.95 -9.29
C HIS A 231 0.58 -9.83 -10.02
N ARG A 232 0.20 -10.48 -11.12
CA ARG A 232 1.12 -11.33 -11.89
C ARG A 232 2.31 -10.55 -12.44
N PHE A 233 2.11 -9.28 -12.82
CA PHE A 233 3.16 -8.44 -13.37
C PHE A 233 4.19 -8.04 -12.33
N VAL A 234 3.80 -7.99 -11.05
CA VAL A 234 4.73 -7.71 -9.95
C VAL A 234 5.86 -8.73 -9.93
N ASP A 235 5.53 -10.02 -9.97
CA ASP A 235 6.53 -11.09 -9.94
C ASP A 235 7.25 -11.25 -11.28
N TRP A 236 6.53 -11.14 -12.42
CA TRP A 236 7.14 -11.31 -13.74
C TRP A 236 8.19 -10.25 -14.05
N PHE A 237 7.93 -8.99 -13.71
CA PHE A 237 8.83 -7.87 -13.98
C PHE A 237 9.64 -7.44 -12.77
N LYS A 238 9.53 -8.15 -11.64
CA LYS A 238 10.22 -7.83 -10.37
C LYS A 238 10.02 -6.37 -9.96
N LEU A 239 8.75 -5.93 -9.95
CA LEU A 239 8.39 -4.55 -9.68
C LEU A 239 8.49 -4.25 -8.18
N THR A 240 9.01 -3.09 -7.80
CA THR A 240 9.12 -2.66 -6.40
C THR A 240 7.99 -1.71 -6.01
N PHE A 241 7.45 -1.84 -4.80
CA PHE A 241 6.50 -0.85 -4.28
C PHE A 241 7.22 0.35 -3.66
N GLY A 242 6.97 1.54 -4.21
CA GLY A 242 7.61 2.78 -3.77
C GLY A 242 9.03 2.98 -4.34
N ASP A 243 9.73 4.00 -3.82
CA ASP A 243 11.08 4.36 -4.25
C ASP A 243 12.14 3.49 -3.53
N PRO A 244 12.98 2.73 -4.27
CA PRO A 244 14.01 1.88 -3.66
C PRO A 244 15.05 2.65 -2.84
N LYS A 245 15.39 3.90 -3.20
CA LYS A 245 16.38 4.71 -2.47
C LYS A 245 15.84 5.06 -1.09
N LEU A 246 14.57 5.49 -1.02
CA LEU A 246 13.93 5.79 0.26
C LEU A 246 13.84 4.54 1.14
N ARG A 247 13.47 3.40 0.54
CA ARG A 247 13.42 2.13 1.27
C ARG A 247 14.77 1.77 1.88
N SER A 248 15.85 1.80 1.11
CA SER A 248 17.18 1.47 1.61
C SER A 248 17.58 2.38 2.78
N TYR A 249 17.34 3.69 2.63
CA TYR A 249 17.58 4.65 3.72
C TYR A 249 16.82 4.27 5.00
N CYS A 250 15.51 3.99 4.91
CA CYS A 250 14.72 3.62 6.08
C CYS A 250 15.23 2.31 6.72
N VAL A 251 15.58 1.31 5.92
CA VAL A 251 16.10 0.02 6.43
C VAL A 251 17.44 0.22 7.14
N GLU A 252 18.36 0.98 6.55
CA GLU A 252 19.66 1.29 7.12
C GLU A 252 19.52 2.08 8.42
N ALA A 253 18.76 3.18 8.41
CA ALA A 253 18.47 4.00 9.57
C ALA A 253 17.90 3.19 10.74
N PHE A 254 16.91 2.33 10.47
CA PHE A 254 16.29 1.52 11.51
C PHE A 254 17.26 0.48 12.09
N ARG A 255 18.07 -0.16 11.23
CA ARG A 255 19.08 -1.14 11.63
C ARG A 255 20.17 -0.49 12.47
N GLU A 256 20.63 0.70 12.11
CA GLU A 256 21.61 1.47 12.88
C GLU A 256 21.05 1.88 14.23
N ALA A 257 19.83 2.42 14.28
CA ALA A 257 19.17 2.80 15.53
C ALA A 257 19.01 1.62 16.51
N LEU A 258 18.60 0.45 16.00
CA LEU A 258 18.49 -0.77 16.81
C LEU A 258 19.86 -1.18 17.38
N LYS A 259 20.90 -1.25 16.54
CA LYS A 259 22.25 -1.65 16.95
C LYS A 259 22.86 -0.68 17.97
N ALA A 260 22.72 0.62 17.74
CA ALA A 260 23.26 1.66 18.62
C ALA A 260 22.69 1.58 20.04
N ARG A 261 21.46 1.07 20.21
CA ARG A 261 20.76 1.00 21.51
C ARG A 261 20.66 -0.39 22.11
N GLU A 262 21.18 -1.42 21.46
CA GLU A 262 21.10 -2.79 21.95
C GLU A 262 21.76 -2.96 23.34
N ASN A 263 22.89 -2.29 23.56
CA ASN A 263 23.66 -2.33 24.79
C ASN A 263 23.68 -0.99 25.56
N SER A 264 22.85 -0.02 25.16
CA SER A 264 22.82 1.30 25.79
C SER A 264 21.86 1.34 26.98
N THR A 265 22.20 2.14 27.99
CA THR A 265 21.30 2.50 29.10
C THR A 265 20.43 3.71 28.77
N PHE A 266 20.72 4.42 27.67
CA PHE A 266 19.97 5.56 27.21
C PHE A 266 18.56 5.14 26.76
N ARG A 267 17.54 5.83 27.26
CA ARG A 267 16.13 5.55 26.96
C ARG A 267 15.38 6.84 26.69
N VAL A 268 14.62 6.82 25.59
CA VAL A 268 13.70 7.90 25.20
C VAL A 268 12.26 7.39 25.17
N ASN A 269 12.05 6.07 25.33
CA ASN A 269 10.76 5.39 25.26
C ASN A 269 10.10 5.48 23.89
N ASP A 270 10.91 5.48 22.84
CA ASP A 270 10.47 5.37 21.45
C ASP A 270 10.31 3.91 21.02
N LEU A 271 9.98 3.68 19.74
CA LEU A 271 9.76 2.33 19.24
C LEU A 271 11.00 1.43 19.36
N ILE A 272 12.21 1.99 19.20
CA ILE A 272 13.46 1.21 19.27
C ILE A 272 13.61 0.62 20.66
N ASP A 273 13.37 1.43 21.70
CA ASP A 273 13.39 0.98 23.09
C ASP A 273 12.32 -0.09 23.36
N ILE A 274 11.11 0.12 22.84
CA ILE A 274 10.00 -0.83 23.00
C ILE A 274 10.33 -2.17 22.34
N ILE A 275 10.86 -2.15 21.12
CA ILE A 275 11.24 -3.37 20.39
C ILE A 275 12.38 -4.09 21.11
N ASN A 276 13.39 -3.36 21.60
CA ASN A 276 14.50 -3.95 22.35
C ASN A 276 14.06 -4.56 23.68
N ASP A 277 13.05 -3.99 24.35
CA ASP A 277 12.44 -4.60 25.54
C ASP A 277 11.65 -5.86 25.18
N LEU A 278 10.85 -5.80 24.12
CA LEU A 278 10.09 -6.95 23.63
C LEU A 278 11.04 -8.09 23.26
N LYS A 279 12.15 -7.83 22.57
CA LYS A 279 13.23 -8.80 22.27
C LYS A 279 13.77 -9.55 23.48
N LYS A 280 13.64 -9.01 24.70
CA LYS A 280 14.09 -9.69 25.93
C LYS A 280 13.05 -10.66 26.48
N THR A 281 11.79 -10.52 26.10
CA THR A 281 10.70 -11.40 26.54
C THR A 281 10.71 -12.73 25.78
N LYS A 282 10.44 -13.85 26.47
CA LYS A 282 10.39 -15.19 25.84
C LYS A 282 9.37 -15.25 24.71
N GLU A 283 8.19 -14.69 24.92
CA GLU A 283 7.09 -14.66 23.96
C GLU A 283 7.46 -13.97 22.64
N PHE A 284 8.29 -12.93 22.67
CA PHE A 284 8.74 -12.25 21.46
C PHE A 284 9.91 -12.96 20.78
N LYS A 285 10.82 -13.58 21.55
CA LYS A 285 11.94 -14.37 21.02
C LYS A 285 11.49 -15.62 20.26
N ASP A 286 10.54 -16.35 20.82
CA ASP A 286 10.03 -17.59 20.22
C ASP A 286 9.20 -17.33 18.96
N THR A 287 8.85 -16.05 18.70
CA THR A 287 7.96 -15.67 17.61
C THR A 287 8.59 -14.68 16.61
N PHE A 288 9.83 -14.20 16.77
CA PHE A 288 10.41 -13.21 15.86
C PHE A 288 11.89 -13.48 15.56
N GLU A 289 12.22 -13.73 14.29
CA GLU A 289 13.59 -13.62 13.77
C GLU A 289 13.76 -12.23 13.14
N PHE A 290 14.72 -11.45 13.63
CA PHE A 290 15.02 -10.08 13.17
C PHE A 290 15.98 -10.04 11.97
N GLU A 291 16.28 -11.19 11.37
CA GLU A 291 17.24 -11.34 10.28
C GLU A 291 16.65 -10.98 8.91
#